data_AF-A0A3N8FT68-F1
#
_entry.id   AF-A0A3N8FT68-F1
#
_cell.length_a   1.000
_cell.length_b   1.000
_cell.length_c   1.000
_cell.angle_alpha   90.00
_cell.angle_beta   90.00
_cell.angle_gamma   90.00
#
_symmetry.space_group_name_H-M   'P 1'
#
loop_
_entity.id
_entity.type
_entity.pdbx_description
1 polymer ?
#
loop_
_entity_poly.entity_id
_entity_poly.type
_entity_poly.pdbx_seq_one_letter_code
_entity_poly.pdbx_strand_id
1 'polypeptide(L)' 'AIAAVILGGTSFVGGVGSIVGTLIGALIIAVLTNGLVLLGVSDIWQYIIKGLVIIGAVALDRYRQSGART' A
#
# COMPACT_ATOMS: atom_id res chain seq x y z
N ALA A 1 -5.08 6.27 -5.62
CA ALA A 1 -4.20 6.13 -6.79
C ALA A 1 -2.73 6.39 -6.43
N ILE A 2 -2.37 7.56 -5.89
CA ILE A 2 -0.96 7.95 -5.63
C ILE A 2 -0.29 7.09 -4.53
N ALA A 3 -1.00 6.76 -3.44
CA ALA A 3 -0.44 6.00 -2.31
C ALA A 3 -0.05 4.55 -2.66
N ALA A 4 -0.77 3.91 -3.58
CA ALA A 4 -0.48 2.54 -4.03
C ALA A 4 0.84 2.46 -4.81
N VAL A 5 1.15 3.50 -5.58
CA VAL A 5 2.40 3.63 -6.34
C VAL A 5 3.59 3.79 -5.38
N ILE A 6 3.39 4.52 -4.28
CA ILE A 6 4.42 4.74 -3.24
C ILE A 6 4.66 3.48 -2.39
N LEU A 7 3.59 2.76 -2.01
CA LEU A 7 3.69 1.48 -1.29
C LEU A 7 4.32 0.38 -2.17
N GLY A 8 4.11 0.43 -3.48
CA GLY A 8 4.68 -0.52 -4.44
C GLY A 8 6.18 -0.36 -4.73
N GLY A 9 6.88 0.54 -4.03
CA GLY A 9 8.33 0.68 -4.17
C GLY A 9 8.78 1.45 -5.42
N THR A 10 7.90 2.16 -6.13
CA THR A 10 8.37 3.08 -7.18
C THR A 10 8.89 4.36 -6.54
N SER A 11 10.21 4.50 -6.56
CA SER A 11 10.91 5.61 -5.92
C SER A 11 10.64 6.92 -6.66
N PHE A 12 9.89 7.82 -6.01
CA PHE A 12 9.75 9.23 -6.41
C PHE A 12 11.03 10.05 -6.18
N VAL A 13 12.06 9.47 -5.54
CA VAL A 13 13.29 10.18 -5.12
C VAL A 13 14.55 9.74 -5.90
N GLY A 14 14.50 8.68 -6.73
CA GLY A 14 15.76 8.15 -7.30
C GLY A 14 15.70 7.12 -8.43
N GLY A 15 14.65 7.08 -9.25
CA GLY A 15 14.78 6.55 -10.62
C GLY A 15 14.87 5.02 -10.83
N VAL A 16 14.60 4.16 -9.85
CA VAL A 16 14.44 2.70 -10.09
C VAL A 16 13.29 2.15 -9.27
N GLY A 17 12.11 2.08 -9.89
CA GLY A 17 10.92 1.44 -9.34
C GLY A 17 10.45 0.36 -10.30
N SER A 18 10.36 -0.90 -9.87
CA SER A 18 9.86 -1.98 -10.72
C SER A 18 8.34 -1.85 -10.89
N ILE A 19 7.87 -1.92 -12.14
CA ILE A 19 6.44 -1.98 -12.52
C ILE A 19 5.71 -3.09 -11.72
N VAL A 20 6.42 -4.17 -11.41
CA VAL A 20 5.88 -5.31 -10.66
C VAL A 20 5.53 -4.91 -9.22
N GLY A 21 6.36 -4.08 -8.57
CA GLY A 21 6.09 -3.61 -7.21
C GLY A 21 4.86 -2.70 -7.16
N THR A 22 4.70 -1.82 -8.14
CA THR A 22 3.53 -0.95 -8.29
C THR A 22 2.26 -1.73 -8.53
N LEU A 23 2.31 -2.76 -9.39
CA LEU A 23 1.18 -3.67 -9.63
C LEU A 23 0.75 -4.38 -8.34
N ILE A 24 1.70 -4.87 -7.55
CA ILE A 24 1.41 -5.53 -6.27
C ILE A 24 0.80 -4.52 -5.28
N GLY A 25 1.37 -3.33 -5.15
CA GLY A 25 0.82 -2.27 -4.28
C GLY A 25 -0.60 -1.86 -4.68
N ALA A 26 -0.86 -1.72 -5.98
CA ALA A 26 -2.20 -1.44 -6.52
C ALA A 26 -3.19 -2.58 -6.25
N LEU A 27 -2.77 -3.83 -6.41
CA LEU A 27 -3.59 -5.01 -6.13
C LEU A 27 -4.00 -5.07 -4.66
N ILE A 28 -3.07 -4.81 -3.73
CA ILE A 28 -3.36 -4.80 -2.29
C ILE A 28 -4.43 -3.74 -1.96
N ILE A 29 -4.29 -2.52 -2.48
CA ILE A 29 -5.27 -1.45 -2.24
C ILE A 29 -6.64 -1.79 -2.86
N ALA A 30 -6.66 -2.40 -4.03
CA ALA A 30 -7.88 -2.82 -4.71
C ALA A 30 -8.61 -3.93 -3.94
N VAL A 31 -7.88 -4.95 -3.45
CA VAL A 31 -8.45 -6.04 -2.64
C VAL A 31 -8.95 -5.50 -1.30
N LEU A 32 -8.20 -4.62 -0.64
CA LEU A 32 -8.62 -4.03 0.63
C LEU A 32 -9.93 -3.23 0.46
N THR A 33 -10.03 -2.44 -0.61
CA THR A 33 -11.22 -1.65 -0.90
C THR A 33 -12.43 -2.55 -1.17
N ASN A 34 -12.28 -3.58 -2.00
CA ASN A 34 -13.38 -4.49 -2.28
C ASN A 34 -13.75 -5.35 -1.05
N GLY A 35 -12.77 -5.81 -0.27
CA GLY A 35 -12.99 -6.60 0.94
C GLY A 35 -13.76 -5.83 2.01
N LEU A 36 -13.41 -4.56 2.24
CA LEU A 36 -14.13 -3.70 3.19
C LEU A 36 -15.57 -3.41 2.76
N VAL A 37 -15.80 -3.23 1.45
CA VAL A 37 -17.14 -3.05 0.89
C VAL A 37 -17.98 -4.32 1.05
N LEU A 38 -17.41 -5.50 0.76
CA LEU A 38 -18.09 -6.79 0.92
C LEU A 38 -18.42 -7.12 2.38
N LEU A 39 -17.61 -6.65 3.32
CA LEU A 39 -17.86 -6.79 4.76
C LEU A 39 -18.98 -5.84 5.27
N GLY A 40 -19.58 -5.02 4.41
CA GLY A 40 -20.66 -4.11 4.79
C GLY A 40 -20.22 -2.99 5.74
N VAL A 41 -18.92 -2.67 5.76
CA VAL A 41 -18.37 -1.64 6.64
C VAL A 41 -18.79 -0.26 6.14
N SER A 42 -19.36 0.56 7.03
CA SER A 42 -19.75 1.95 6.73
C SER A 42 -18.57 2.75 6.15
N ASP A 43 -18.84 3.62 5.17
CA ASP A 43 -17.82 4.39 4.44
C ASP A 43 -16.85 5.15 5.35
N ILE A 44 -17.35 5.68 6.47
CA ILE A 44 -16.54 6.37 7.49
C ILE A 44 -15.45 5.45 8.04
N TRP A 45 -15.81 4.22 8.40
CA TRP A 45 -14.87 3.21 8.90
C TRP A 45 -13.92 2.73 7.80
N GLN A 46 -14.38 2.66 6.54
CA GLN A 46 -13.50 2.32 5.43
C GLN A 46 -12.37 3.34 5.24
N TYR A 47 -12.66 4.64 5.37
CA TYR A 47 -11.62 5.68 5.29
C TYR A 47 -10.57 5.55 6.40
N ILE A 48 -11.02 5.34 7.64
CA ILE A 48 -10.13 5.17 8.79
C ILE A 48 -9.26 3.93 8.61
N ILE A 49 -9.87 2.79 8.26
CA ILE A 49 -9.16 1.52 8.09
C ILE A 49 -8.18 1.60 6.91
N LYS A 50 -8.59 2.17 5.77
CA LYS A 50 -7.69 2.37 4.63
C LYS A 50 -6.49 3.24 5.02
N GLY A 51 -6.71 4.32 5.76
CA GLY A 51 -5.62 5.19 6.24
C GLY A 51 -4.66 4.44 7.17
N LEU A 52 -5.20 3.72 8.16
CA LEU A 52 -4.40 2.93 9.10
C LEU A 52 -3.60 1.83 8.40
N VAL A 53 -4.22 1.11 7.47
CA VAL A 53 -3.56 0.06 6.68
C VAL A 53 -2.47 0.63 5.79
N ILE A 54 -2.68 1.76 5.13
CA ILE A 54 -1.64 2.40 4.30
C ILE A 54 -0.45 2.80 5.16
N ILE A 55 -0.68 3.48 6.29
CA ILE A 55 0.40 3.90 7.19
C ILE A 55 1.15 2.68 7.73
N GLY A 56 0.42 1.66 8.20
CA GLY A 56 1.00 0.42 8.69
C GLY A 56 1.79 -0.33 7.62
N ALA A 57 1.24 -0.45 6.41
CA ALA A 57 1.90 -1.10 5.29
C ALA A 57 3.17 -0.36 4.87
N VAL A 58 3.15 0.97 4.79
CA VAL A 58 4.34 1.78 4.48
C VAL A 58 5.39 1.70 5.59
N ALA A 59 4.97 1.76 6.86
CA ALA A 59 5.89 1.65 7.99
C ALA A 59 6.57 0.27 8.03
N LEU A 60 5.80 -0.79 7.81
CA LEU A 60 6.30 -2.15 7.77
C LEU A 60 7.22 -2.37 6.56
N ASP A 61 6.85 -1.86 5.38
CA ASP A 61 7.64 -1.97 4.14
C ASP A 61 8.97 -1.22 4.25
N ARG A 62 8.97 0.00 4.82
CA ARG A 62 10.19 0.76 5.14
C ARG A 62 11.11 0.02 6.10
N TYR A 63 10.54 -0.64 7.11
CA TYR A 63 11.30 -1.44 8.08
C TYR A 63 11.89 -2.70 7.44
N ARG A 64 11.12 -3.36 6.56
CA ARG A 64 11.51 -4.59 5.87
C ARG A 64 12.59 -4.36 4.80
N GLN A 65 12.54 -3.25 4.08
CA GLN A 65 13.58 -2.85 3.12
C GLN A 65 14.91 -2.47 3.79
N SER A 66 14.89 -2.01 5.04
CA SER A 66 16.14 -1.72 5.77
C SER A 66 16.86 -2.99 6.25
N GLY A 67 16.18 -4.14 6.26
CA GLY A 67 16.77 -5.44 6.62
C GLY A 67 17.32 -6.25 5.44
N ALA A 68 17.10 -5.84 4.19
CA ALA A 68 17.51 -6.57 2.99
C ALA A 68 18.91 -6.18 2.46
N ARG A 69 19.77 -5.61 3.30
CA ARG A 69 21.19 -5.39 3.00
C ARG A 69 22.00 -6.61 3.46
N THR A 70 21.93 -7.68 2.69
CA THR A 70 22.99 -8.69 2.53
C THR A 70 22.90 -9.26 1.13
#